data_AF-A0A812YDX8-F1
#
_entry.id   AF-A0A812YDX8-F1
#
_cell.length_a   1.000
_cell.length_b   1.000
_cell.length_c   1.000
_cell.angle_alpha   90.00
_cell.angle_beta   90.00
_cell.angle_gamma   90.00
#
_symmetry.space_group_name_H-M   'P 1'
#
loop_
_entity.id
_entity.type
_entity.pdbx_description
1 polymer ?
#
loop_
_entity_poly.entity_id
_entity_poly.type
_entity_poly.pdbx_seq_one_letter_code
_entity_poly.pdbx_strand_id
1 'polypeptide(L)'
;MEQVKLPQCVQCDGEGRPLTRQSDSPSLHSHRFLQDTALKLSADSQRHESLCATDRSQISTPPTVTPPKSRMSSSTQQREDERLMRSSFLAEAADCIRALQAVFDNAHVSTFSSRFEDWRKVDLKATAQLQQHVKSLQKLNESIGGFLARCSAVETFQEFHGTIDTLSQAIFELKDFREAFTNSIEEISDGITQRILTSLRAFDEERYSWLHKTLEAQGQSQESMIITQRKILNRLDSVGYSVDQQARASQAQKEQLARVDAVQSAIQQDCQCLVDLQQNVFKSFRNSSEQQESLQDNIFSKIGSGMENLESYMVNSLGWTSDLPSLSAAFNGLEARLTAWETKSLQDAMDLRLEVSKLESALRESEADLGRTRQEKDDGLVQQAALNESLHSLQDTLQQTSSQLATAELASMLNSMKRIREIEIRGNVKLDRQFGRIVLLQQLPFLPQAPAKDAKTPVTVTLADPSQAEAVLEDLLDIVSMFHVPLHISISCKLPKGGDTNAWQDMATKRAQILKDYLVDSGFPADKVQVSGAVGANEMQILLLDSSIFPPKPPAKNARGASKSPR
;
A
#
# COMPACT_ATOMS: atom_id res chain seq x y z
N MET A 1 -45.76 -13.38 -2.21
CA MET A 1 -45.35 -12.45 -3.28
C MET A 1 -45.87 -11.08 -2.90
N GLU A 2 -45.09 -10.36 -2.09
CA GLU A 2 -45.33 -8.95 -1.73
C GLU A 2 -44.05 -8.20 -2.07
N GLN A 3 -44.16 -7.18 -2.92
CA GLN A 3 -43.07 -6.30 -3.27
C GLN A 3 -42.83 -5.32 -2.12
N VAL A 4 -41.76 -5.55 -1.36
CA VAL A 4 -41.27 -4.58 -0.39
C VAL A 4 -40.45 -3.53 -1.15
N LYS A 5 -41.01 -2.32 -1.27
CA LYS A 5 -40.32 -1.12 -1.75
C LYS A 5 -39.24 -0.72 -0.74
N LEU A 6 -37.98 -0.70 -1.18
CA LEU A 6 -36.87 -0.09 -0.46
C LEU A 6 -37.02 1.44 -0.46
N PRO A 7 -36.66 2.14 0.64
CA PRO A 7 -36.62 3.60 0.66
C PRO A 7 -35.36 4.12 -0.04
N GLN A 8 -35.54 5.03 -0.98
CA GLN A 8 -34.47 5.84 -1.57
C GLN A 8 -33.96 6.83 -0.52
N CYS A 9 -32.68 6.72 -0.18
CA CYS A 9 -31.95 7.77 0.53
C CYS A 9 -31.88 9.02 -0.35
N VAL A 10 -32.56 10.08 0.07
CA VAL A 10 -32.38 11.44 -0.43
C VAL A 10 -31.26 12.07 0.38
N GLN A 11 -30.09 12.25 -0.22
CA GLN A 11 -29.06 13.14 0.31
C GLN A 11 -29.47 14.58 -0.01
N CYS A 12 -29.76 15.34 1.04
CA CYS A 12 -29.88 16.80 0.98
C CYS A 12 -28.57 17.38 1.48
N ASP A 13 -27.75 17.94 0.58
CA ASP A 13 -26.73 18.90 0.97
C ASP A 13 -27.38 20.28 1.04
N GLY A 14 -27.35 20.87 2.23
CA GLY A 14 -27.82 22.21 2.50
C GLY A 14 -26.88 23.24 1.90
N GLU A 15 -27.01 23.52 0.62
CA GLU A 15 -26.76 24.84 0.00
C GLU A 15 -27.18 24.77 -1.48
N GLY A 16 -28.44 25.14 -1.74
CA GLY A 16 -29.02 25.06 -3.07
C GLY A 16 -28.41 26.07 -4.05
N ARG A 17 -27.55 25.61 -4.97
CA ARG A 17 -27.40 26.13 -6.34
C ARG A 17 -26.96 25.02 -7.32
N PRO A 18 -27.55 24.94 -8.53
CA PRO A 18 -27.13 24.00 -9.55
C PRO A 18 -25.91 24.53 -10.32
N LEU A 19 -24.80 23.76 -10.32
CA LEU A 19 -23.65 23.97 -11.21
C LEU A 19 -23.76 23.03 -12.41
N THR A 20 -24.23 23.57 -13.54
CA THR A 20 -24.03 22.97 -14.86
C THR A 20 -22.58 23.14 -15.29
N ARG A 21 -21.82 22.04 -15.33
CA ARG A 21 -20.47 21.99 -15.89
C ARG A 21 -20.53 21.30 -17.26
N GLN A 22 -20.60 22.10 -18.33
CA GLN A 22 -20.35 21.65 -19.70
C GLN A 22 -18.84 21.57 -19.93
N SER A 23 -18.38 20.41 -20.37
CA SER A 23 -17.01 20.12 -20.76
C SER A 23 -16.81 20.42 -22.24
N ASP A 24 -16.09 21.49 -22.57
CA ASP A 24 -15.60 21.75 -23.91
C ASP A 24 -14.19 21.18 -24.08
N SER A 25 -14.08 20.14 -24.92
CA SER A 25 -12.81 19.60 -25.42
C SER A 25 -12.48 20.23 -26.79
N PRO A 26 -11.25 20.74 -27.03
CA PRO A 26 -10.88 21.32 -28.33
C PRO A 26 -10.59 20.22 -29.36
N SER A 27 -11.30 20.29 -30.50
CA SER A 27 -11.17 19.34 -31.61
C SER A 27 -10.23 19.85 -32.72
N LEU A 28 -9.43 18.91 -33.22
CA LEU A 28 -8.46 18.98 -34.32
C LEU A 28 -8.94 19.78 -35.56
N HIS A 29 -8.46 21.02 -35.72
CA HIS A 29 -8.72 21.86 -36.90
C HIS A 29 -7.46 22.18 -37.75
N SER A 30 -6.28 21.67 -37.42
CA SER A 30 -5.03 22.05 -38.12
C SER A 30 -4.77 21.33 -39.45
N HIS A 31 -5.49 20.24 -39.76
CA HIS A 31 -5.19 19.43 -40.96
C HIS A 31 -5.87 19.88 -42.27
N ARG A 32 -6.86 20.79 -42.21
CA ARG A 32 -7.62 21.21 -43.41
C ARG A 32 -6.93 22.32 -44.23
N PHE A 33 -6.05 23.10 -43.61
CA PHE A 33 -5.43 24.27 -44.25
C PHE A 33 -4.36 23.92 -45.30
N LEU A 34 -3.69 22.77 -45.15
CA LEU A 34 -2.64 22.33 -46.08
C LEU A 34 -3.20 21.77 -47.39
N GLN A 35 -4.45 21.26 -47.39
CA GLN A 35 -5.05 20.66 -48.58
C GLN A 35 -5.57 21.71 -49.56
N ASP A 36 -6.09 22.84 -49.06
CA ASP A 36 -6.63 23.92 -49.89
C ASP A 36 -5.54 24.77 -50.57
N THR A 37 -4.32 24.78 -50.01
CA THR A 37 -3.21 25.55 -50.57
C THR A 37 -2.57 24.85 -51.78
N ALA A 38 -2.59 23.51 -51.82
CA ALA A 38 -2.04 22.72 -52.93
C ALA A 38 -2.91 22.79 -54.20
N LEU A 39 -4.24 22.88 -54.05
CA LEU A 39 -5.17 22.95 -55.19
C LEU A 39 -5.12 24.31 -55.92
N LYS A 40 -4.83 25.40 -55.19
CA LYS A 40 -4.82 26.76 -55.74
C LYS A 40 -3.62 27.04 -56.66
N LEU A 41 -2.49 26.36 -56.48
CA LEU A 41 -1.29 26.55 -57.30
C LEU A 41 -1.35 25.85 -58.68
N SER A 42 -2.31 24.94 -58.90
CA SER A 42 -2.49 24.30 -60.21
C SER A 42 -3.28 25.17 -61.21
N ALA A 43 -4.11 26.10 -60.70
CA ALA A 43 -4.99 26.91 -61.53
C ALA A 43 -4.29 28.12 -62.19
N ASP A 44 -3.20 28.63 -61.59
CA ASP A 44 -2.53 29.84 -62.08
C ASP A 44 -1.48 29.58 -63.18
N SER A 45 -1.14 28.31 -63.46
CA SER A 45 -0.14 27.95 -64.48
C SER A 45 -0.67 27.93 -65.92
N GLN A 46 -1.97 28.19 -66.15
CA GLN A 46 -2.60 28.12 -67.48
C GLN A 46 -2.94 29.49 -68.13
N ARG A 47 -2.48 30.62 -67.57
CA ARG A 47 -2.90 31.96 -68.06
C ARG A 47 -1.81 32.86 -68.65
N HIS A 48 -0.59 32.39 -68.91
CA HIS A 48 0.46 33.24 -69.48
C HIS A 48 1.15 32.62 -70.71
N GLU A 49 0.42 32.51 -71.82
CA GLU A 49 1.01 32.45 -73.17
C GLU A 49 0.16 33.28 -74.12
N SER A 50 0.45 34.58 -74.22
CA SER A 50 0.17 35.40 -75.40
C SER A 50 0.89 36.73 -75.24
N LEU A 51 1.48 37.21 -76.34
CA LEU A 51 2.21 38.47 -76.54
C LEU A 51 3.73 38.40 -76.36
N CYS A 52 4.45 38.19 -77.47
CA CYS A 52 5.50 39.11 -77.92
C CYS A 52 5.98 38.70 -79.33
N ALA A 53 5.49 39.41 -80.34
CA ALA A 53 6.10 39.47 -81.67
C ALA A 53 7.05 40.67 -81.71
N THR A 54 8.29 40.49 -82.17
CA THR A 54 9.18 41.61 -82.50
C THR A 54 10.09 41.24 -83.66
N ASP A 55 9.69 41.71 -84.83
CA ASP A 55 10.46 42.43 -85.84
C ASP A 55 12.00 42.43 -85.75
N ARG A 56 12.67 41.93 -86.79
CA ARG A 56 14.00 42.41 -87.21
C ARG A 56 14.38 41.90 -88.61
N SER A 57 14.30 42.80 -89.57
CA SER A 57 14.92 42.67 -90.89
C SER A 57 16.04 43.72 -91.05
N GLN A 58 16.94 43.46 -92.00
CA GLN A 58 18.02 44.30 -92.55
C GLN A 58 19.45 44.05 -92.02
N ILE A 59 20.30 43.57 -92.94
CA ILE A 59 21.73 43.91 -93.22
C ILE A 59 22.06 43.14 -94.52
N SER A 60 22.02 43.74 -95.71
CA SER A 60 23.06 44.52 -96.41
C SER A 60 24.26 43.69 -96.90
N THR A 61 24.31 43.48 -98.22
CA THR A 61 25.38 42.80 -99.00
C THR A 61 26.35 43.79 -99.65
N PRO A 62 27.67 43.51 -99.72
CA PRO A 62 28.65 44.30 -100.49
C PRO A 62 29.03 43.64 -101.85
N PRO A 63 29.78 44.35 -102.73
CA PRO A 63 29.51 44.38 -104.17
C PRO A 63 30.45 43.58 -105.08
N THR A 64 29.90 43.29 -106.26
CA THR A 64 30.51 42.62 -107.42
C THR A 64 31.56 43.48 -108.12
N VAL A 65 32.77 42.94 -108.28
CA VAL A 65 33.88 43.51 -109.05
C VAL A 65 34.13 42.66 -110.30
N THR A 66 33.91 43.25 -111.48
CA THR A 66 34.39 42.80 -112.80
C THR A 66 35.81 43.32 -113.05
N PRO A 67 36.72 42.60 -113.74
CA PRO A 67 37.04 42.88 -115.16
C PRO A 67 37.67 41.64 -115.91
N PRO A 68 38.42 41.76 -117.03
CA PRO A 68 38.05 42.20 -118.38
C PRO A 68 38.42 41.17 -119.50
N LYS A 69 38.03 41.50 -120.75
CA LYS A 69 38.30 40.78 -122.01
C LYS A 69 39.72 40.97 -122.58
N SER A 70 40.38 39.88 -123.02
CA SER A 70 41.29 39.82 -124.20
C SER A 70 41.62 38.33 -124.52
N ARG A 71 41.32 37.78 -125.70
CA ARG A 71 41.97 37.82 -127.04
C ARG A 71 42.93 36.63 -127.28
N MET A 72 42.35 35.62 -127.94
CA MET A 72 42.90 34.68 -128.94
C MET A 72 44.28 34.02 -128.71
N SER A 73 44.29 32.69 -128.53
CA SER A 73 44.68 31.69 -129.57
C SER A 73 45.18 30.36 -128.97
N SER A 74 44.27 29.41 -128.67
CA SER A 74 44.50 27.94 -128.80
C SER A 74 43.17 27.19 -128.60
N SER A 75 42.22 27.42 -129.51
CA SER A 75 40.77 27.33 -129.23
C SER A 75 40.11 25.95 -129.32
N THR A 76 40.84 24.85 -129.19
CA THR A 76 40.22 23.50 -129.12
C THR A 76 40.77 22.70 -127.95
N GLN A 77 42.09 22.56 -127.81
CA GLN A 77 42.67 21.81 -126.69
C GLN A 77 42.48 22.53 -125.34
N GLN A 78 42.70 23.85 -125.30
CA GLN A 78 42.54 24.63 -124.08
C GLN A 78 41.07 24.73 -123.64
N ARG A 79 40.12 24.62 -124.56
CA ARG A 79 38.68 24.56 -124.23
C ARG A 79 38.28 23.21 -123.66
N GLU A 80 38.92 22.13 -124.09
CA GLU A 80 38.69 20.80 -123.51
C GLU A 80 39.34 20.68 -122.14
N ASP A 81 40.58 21.16 -121.97
CA ASP A 81 41.24 21.20 -120.66
C ASP A 81 40.53 22.13 -119.67
N GLU A 82 40.05 23.29 -120.13
CA GLU A 82 39.26 24.20 -119.29
C GLU A 82 37.89 23.60 -118.95
N ARG A 83 37.27 22.82 -119.86
CA ARG A 83 36.05 22.07 -119.56
C ARG A 83 36.31 20.93 -118.59
N LEU A 84 37.42 20.20 -118.73
CA LEU A 84 37.85 19.13 -117.83
C LEU A 84 38.16 19.68 -116.45
N MET A 85 38.94 20.76 -116.35
CA MET A 85 39.21 21.43 -115.07
C MET A 85 37.96 22.00 -114.43
N ARG A 86 37.07 22.64 -115.20
CA ARG A 86 35.77 23.08 -114.67
C ARG A 86 34.91 21.91 -114.21
N SER A 87 34.89 20.80 -114.96
CA SER A 87 34.12 19.61 -114.57
C SER A 87 34.70 18.92 -113.33
N SER A 88 36.03 18.84 -113.22
CA SER A 88 36.73 18.29 -112.06
C SER A 88 36.54 19.17 -110.84
N PHE A 89 36.63 20.49 -110.99
CA PHE A 89 36.37 21.44 -109.91
C PHE A 89 34.91 21.39 -109.46
N LEU A 90 33.95 21.31 -110.39
CA LEU A 90 32.54 21.17 -110.06
C LEU A 90 32.23 19.82 -109.40
N ALA A 91 32.90 18.74 -109.80
CA ALA A 91 32.79 17.44 -109.15
C ALA A 91 33.36 17.47 -107.72
N GLU A 92 34.56 18.02 -107.53
CA GLU A 92 35.20 18.20 -106.23
C GLU A 92 34.36 19.12 -105.32
N ALA A 93 33.82 20.22 -105.86
CA ALA A 93 32.93 21.11 -105.13
C ALA A 93 31.63 20.41 -104.74
N ALA A 94 31.05 19.60 -105.62
CA ALA A 94 29.88 18.79 -105.31
C ALA A 94 30.18 17.70 -104.27
N ASP A 95 31.38 17.12 -104.27
CA ASP A 95 31.83 16.16 -103.28
C ASP A 95 32.07 16.81 -101.91
N CYS A 96 32.68 18.00 -101.88
CA CYS A 96 32.81 18.82 -100.67
C CYS A 96 31.44 19.21 -100.10
N ILE A 97 30.49 19.63 -100.94
CA ILE A 97 29.13 19.95 -100.50
C ILE A 97 28.44 18.71 -99.95
N ARG A 98 28.55 17.55 -100.63
CA ARG A 98 27.99 16.28 -100.13
C ARG A 98 28.64 15.83 -98.83
N ALA A 99 29.95 16.01 -98.66
CA ALA A 99 30.66 15.70 -97.42
C ALA A 99 30.22 16.62 -96.27
N LEU A 100 30.09 17.92 -96.53
CA LEU A 100 29.58 18.88 -95.54
C LEU A 100 28.13 18.57 -95.17
N GLN A 101 27.29 18.22 -96.14
CA GLN A 101 25.90 17.87 -95.93
C GLN A 101 25.77 16.55 -95.16
N ALA A 102 26.60 15.55 -95.47
CA ALA A 102 26.70 14.31 -94.69
C ALA A 102 27.19 14.56 -93.25
N VAL A 103 28.11 15.50 -93.04
CA VAL A 103 28.53 15.92 -91.68
C VAL A 103 27.38 16.62 -90.96
N PHE A 104 26.60 17.47 -91.63
CA PHE A 104 25.45 18.16 -91.04
C PHE A 104 24.31 17.20 -90.70
N ASP A 105 24.03 16.25 -91.60
CA ASP A 105 23.02 15.21 -91.42
C ASP A 105 23.43 14.23 -90.29
N ASN A 106 24.72 13.87 -90.21
CA ASN A 106 25.27 13.03 -89.13
C ASN A 106 25.46 13.77 -87.81
N ALA A 107 25.65 15.09 -87.81
CA ALA A 107 25.74 15.91 -86.60
C ALA A 107 24.38 16.02 -85.88
N HIS A 108 23.32 15.41 -86.42
CA HIS A 108 21.96 15.40 -85.87
C HIS A 108 21.58 16.78 -85.33
N VAL A 109 21.67 17.82 -86.16
CA VAL A 109 21.39 19.22 -85.77
C VAL A 109 20.00 19.38 -85.15
N SER A 110 19.04 18.53 -85.54
CA SER A 110 17.73 18.40 -84.90
C SER A 110 17.80 17.94 -83.44
N THR A 111 18.71 17.02 -83.08
CA THR A 111 18.94 16.59 -81.69
C THR A 111 19.69 17.62 -80.86
N PHE A 112 20.58 18.41 -81.46
CA PHE A 112 21.21 19.52 -80.74
C PHE A 112 20.18 20.60 -80.41
N SER A 113 19.33 20.97 -81.38
CA SER A 113 18.24 21.93 -81.14
C SER A 113 17.27 21.43 -80.07
N SER A 114 16.90 20.14 -80.07
CA SER A 114 16.01 19.60 -79.03
C SER A 114 16.68 19.58 -77.65
N ARG A 115 17.95 19.14 -77.57
CA ARG A 115 18.70 19.12 -76.31
C ARG A 115 18.97 20.50 -75.74
N PHE A 116 19.22 21.48 -76.61
CA PHE A 116 19.38 22.87 -76.18
C PHE A 116 18.06 23.43 -75.64
N GLU A 117 16.94 23.13 -76.29
CA GLU A 117 15.62 23.55 -75.82
C GLU A 117 15.25 22.87 -74.48
N ASP A 118 15.58 21.58 -74.33
CA ASP A 118 15.39 20.85 -73.08
C ASP A 118 16.27 21.41 -71.95
N TRP A 119 17.55 21.69 -72.24
CA TRP A 119 18.44 22.35 -71.29
C TRP A 119 17.91 23.73 -70.88
N ARG A 120 17.43 24.52 -71.84
CA ARG A 120 16.83 25.84 -71.58
C ARG A 120 15.58 25.75 -70.71
N LYS A 121 14.73 24.73 -70.91
CA LYS A 121 13.56 24.48 -70.03
C LYS A 121 13.99 24.11 -68.62
N VAL A 122 15.02 23.29 -68.47
CA VAL A 122 15.58 22.92 -67.15
C VAL A 122 16.17 24.15 -66.45
N ASP A 123 16.90 24.99 -67.17
CA ASP A 123 17.51 26.23 -66.66
C ASP A 123 16.45 27.26 -66.23
N LEU A 124 15.41 27.47 -67.04
CA LEU A 124 14.28 28.33 -66.69
C LEU A 124 13.53 27.82 -65.46
N LYS A 125 13.33 26.48 -65.37
CA LYS A 125 12.69 25.86 -64.20
C LYS A 125 13.54 26.03 -62.94
N ALA A 126 14.85 25.83 -63.03
CA ALA A 126 15.79 26.02 -61.92
C ALA A 126 15.81 27.49 -61.46
N THR A 127 15.82 28.43 -62.42
CA THR A 127 15.77 29.86 -62.14
C THR A 127 14.46 30.27 -61.46
N ALA A 128 13.32 29.74 -61.92
CA ALA A 128 12.02 29.99 -61.29
C ALA A 128 11.94 29.42 -59.87
N GLN A 129 12.48 28.21 -59.64
CA GLN A 129 12.59 27.61 -58.31
C GLN A 129 13.46 28.46 -57.38
N LEU A 130 14.62 28.94 -57.86
CA LEU A 130 15.50 29.80 -57.09
C LEU A 130 14.80 31.12 -56.70
N GLN A 131 14.11 31.75 -57.64
CA GLN A 131 13.33 32.97 -57.36
C GLN A 131 12.21 32.72 -56.34
N GLN A 132 11.55 31.56 -56.39
CA GLN A 132 10.55 31.17 -55.40
C GLN A 132 11.18 30.99 -54.00
N HIS A 133 12.34 30.33 -53.90
CA HIS A 133 13.06 30.17 -52.64
C HIS A 133 13.49 31.52 -52.06
N VAL A 134 14.01 32.44 -52.89
CA VAL A 134 14.37 33.79 -52.45
C VAL A 134 13.15 34.54 -51.91
N LYS A 135 12.00 34.47 -52.59
CA LYS A 135 10.74 35.07 -52.10
C LYS A 135 10.27 34.46 -50.77
N SER A 136 10.39 33.15 -50.60
CA SER A 136 10.05 32.49 -49.34
C SER A 136 10.97 32.90 -48.20
N LEU A 137 12.28 33.00 -48.45
CA LEU A 137 13.25 33.49 -47.47
C LEU A 137 12.98 34.96 -47.09
N GLN A 138 12.62 35.79 -48.06
CA GLN A 138 12.27 37.18 -47.79
C GLN A 138 11.01 37.30 -46.91
N LYS A 139 9.96 36.53 -47.20
CA LYS A 139 8.75 36.46 -46.35
C LYS A 139 9.05 35.97 -44.94
N LEU A 140 9.92 34.97 -44.81
CA LEU A 140 10.36 34.47 -43.51
C LEU A 140 11.10 35.56 -42.75
N ASN A 141 12.00 36.29 -43.41
CA ASN A 141 12.77 37.36 -42.79
C ASN A 141 11.86 38.53 -42.34
N GLU A 142 10.87 38.90 -43.15
CA GLU A 142 9.84 39.90 -42.78
C GLU A 142 9.00 39.42 -41.58
N SER A 143 8.63 38.13 -41.56
CA SER A 143 7.90 37.54 -40.43
C SER A 143 8.73 37.51 -39.14
N ILE A 144 10.01 37.16 -39.23
CA ILE A 144 10.93 37.16 -38.09
C ILE A 144 11.14 38.60 -37.60
N GLY A 145 11.33 39.56 -38.51
CA GLY A 145 11.43 40.98 -38.16
C GLY A 145 10.18 41.49 -37.44
N GLY A 146 8.99 41.15 -37.93
CA GLY A 146 7.72 41.49 -37.27
C GLY A 146 7.54 40.79 -35.91
N PHE A 147 8.01 39.55 -35.77
CA PHE A 147 8.02 38.84 -34.49
C PHE A 147 8.97 39.51 -33.48
N LEU A 148 10.21 39.78 -33.88
CA LEU A 148 11.20 40.45 -33.03
C LEU A 148 10.76 41.85 -32.63
N ALA A 149 10.13 42.60 -33.53
CA ALA A 149 9.55 43.91 -33.23
C ALA A 149 8.46 43.81 -32.13
N ARG A 150 7.59 42.79 -32.21
CA ARG A 150 6.59 42.52 -31.17
C ARG A 150 7.22 42.10 -29.85
N CYS A 151 8.21 41.21 -29.87
CA CYS A 151 8.92 40.79 -28.65
C CYS A 151 9.75 41.91 -28.02
N SER A 152 10.17 42.91 -28.80
CA SER A 152 10.87 44.10 -28.31
C SER A 152 9.93 45.21 -27.83
N ALA A 153 8.62 45.08 -28.05
CA ALA A 153 7.65 46.07 -27.58
C ALA A 153 7.54 45.97 -26.07
N VAL A 154 7.85 47.07 -25.37
CA VAL A 154 7.84 47.20 -23.91
C VAL A 154 6.49 46.78 -23.30
N GLU A 155 5.40 46.99 -24.04
CA GLU A 155 4.04 46.59 -23.65
C GLU A 155 3.91 45.08 -23.47
N THR A 156 4.49 44.28 -24.37
CA THR A 156 4.46 42.80 -24.26
C THR A 156 5.29 42.28 -23.10
N PHE A 157 6.38 42.98 -22.76
CA PHE A 157 7.18 42.68 -21.58
C PHE A 157 6.45 43.04 -20.28
N GLN A 158 5.67 44.13 -20.26
CA GLN A 158 4.82 44.48 -19.13
C GLN A 158 3.66 43.50 -18.94
N GLU A 159 3.02 43.08 -20.02
CA GLU A 159 1.99 42.01 -19.97
C GLU A 159 2.60 40.70 -19.46
N PHE A 160 3.77 40.32 -19.96
CA PHE A 160 4.48 39.14 -19.51
C PHE A 160 4.86 39.22 -18.03
N HIS A 161 5.39 40.36 -17.58
CA HIS A 161 5.67 40.60 -16.16
C HIS A 161 4.40 40.49 -15.31
N GLY A 162 3.29 41.08 -15.74
CA GLY A 162 2.00 40.95 -15.06
C GLY A 162 1.51 39.50 -14.99
N THR A 163 1.71 38.70 -16.04
CA THR A 163 1.38 37.27 -16.01
C THR A 163 2.30 36.48 -15.07
N ILE A 164 3.59 36.84 -14.98
CA ILE A 164 4.53 36.24 -14.02
C ILE A 164 4.13 36.61 -12.59
N ASP A 165 3.76 37.86 -12.33
CA ASP A 165 3.31 38.30 -11.01
C ASP A 165 2.02 37.56 -10.60
N THR A 166 1.09 37.41 -11.54
CA THR A 166 -0.16 36.65 -11.31
C THR A 166 0.13 35.16 -11.07
N LEU A 167 1.06 34.57 -11.81
CA LEU A 167 1.49 33.19 -11.60
C LEU A 167 2.21 33.03 -10.26
N SER A 168 3.08 33.96 -9.90
CA SER A 168 3.78 34.01 -8.61
C SER A 168 2.78 34.08 -7.46
N GLN A 169 1.79 34.97 -7.57
CA GLN A 169 0.69 35.10 -6.62
C GLN A 169 -0.12 33.79 -6.50
N ALA A 170 -0.45 33.15 -7.62
CA ALA A 170 -1.14 31.87 -7.62
C ALA A 170 -0.30 30.75 -6.98
N ILE A 171 1.03 30.77 -7.15
CA ILE A 171 1.95 29.83 -6.48
C ILE A 171 1.96 30.05 -4.97
N PHE A 172 1.96 31.31 -4.51
CA PHE A 172 1.84 31.63 -3.08
C PHE A 172 0.50 31.17 -2.51
N GLU A 173 -0.61 31.43 -3.19
CA GLU A 173 -1.94 30.96 -2.77
C GLU A 173 -2.01 29.43 -2.72
N LEU A 174 -1.38 28.73 -3.68
CA LEU A 174 -1.31 27.28 -3.68
C LEU A 174 -0.45 26.74 -2.52
N LYS A 175 0.63 27.44 -2.16
CA LYS A 175 1.47 27.11 -1.00
C LYS A 175 0.68 27.28 0.30
N ASP A 176 -0.02 28.41 0.46
CA ASP A 176 -0.83 28.70 1.64
C ASP A 176 -2.00 27.70 1.75
N PHE A 177 -2.64 27.37 0.64
CA PHE A 177 -3.67 26.32 0.58
C PHE A 177 -3.12 24.95 0.99
N ARG A 178 -1.93 24.57 0.49
CA ARG A 178 -1.28 23.32 0.88
C ARG A 178 -1.01 23.29 2.38
N GLU A 179 -0.53 24.38 2.97
CA GLU A 179 -0.27 24.48 4.41
C GLU A 179 -1.57 24.35 5.22
N ALA A 180 -2.62 25.09 4.83
CA ALA A 180 -3.95 24.99 5.45
C ALA A 180 -4.56 23.59 5.32
N PHE A 181 -4.41 22.94 4.17
CA PHE A 181 -4.88 21.58 3.93
C PHE A 181 -4.11 20.55 4.77
N THR A 182 -2.79 20.72 4.91
CA THR A 182 -1.96 19.86 5.76
C THR A 182 -2.38 19.98 7.23
N ASN A 183 -2.57 21.22 7.72
CA ASN A 183 -3.06 21.46 9.08
C ASN A 183 -4.47 20.85 9.31
N SER A 184 -5.36 20.95 8.32
CA SER A 184 -6.69 20.34 8.42
C SER A 184 -6.63 18.79 8.47
N ILE A 185 -5.70 18.17 7.73
CA ILE A 185 -5.47 16.72 7.83
C ILE A 185 -4.94 16.35 9.22
N GLU A 186 -4.01 17.12 9.78
CA GLU A 186 -3.49 16.90 11.13
C GLU A 186 -4.59 17.02 12.18
N GLU A 187 -5.43 18.06 12.11
CA GLU A 187 -6.59 18.22 13.02
C GLU A 187 -7.60 17.06 12.92
N ILE A 188 -7.89 16.58 11.70
CA ILE A 188 -8.76 15.43 11.49
C ILE A 188 -8.13 14.16 12.07
N SER A 189 -6.83 13.95 11.83
CA SER A 189 -6.07 12.81 12.36
C SER A 189 -6.05 12.80 13.88
N ASP A 190 -5.79 13.94 14.51
CA ASP A 190 -5.82 14.10 15.96
C ASP A 190 -7.23 13.87 16.52
N GLY A 191 -8.26 14.39 15.84
CA GLY A 191 -9.66 14.17 16.21
C GLY A 191 -10.07 12.70 16.16
N ILE A 192 -9.65 11.97 15.11
CA ILE A 192 -9.89 10.53 14.98
C ILE A 192 -9.13 9.78 16.09
N THR A 193 -7.87 10.11 16.32
CA THR A 193 -7.04 9.49 17.35
C THR A 193 -7.63 9.68 18.74
N GLN A 194 -8.09 10.89 19.07
CA GLN A 194 -8.77 11.16 20.34
C GLN A 194 -10.08 10.39 20.49
N ARG A 195 -10.90 10.28 19.43
CA ARG A 195 -12.14 9.50 19.47
C ARG A 195 -11.88 8.02 19.69
N ILE A 196 -10.88 7.45 19.00
CA ILE A 196 -10.46 6.05 19.18
C ILE A 196 -9.96 5.83 20.62
N LEU A 197 -9.07 6.70 21.12
CA LEU A 197 -8.56 6.59 22.49
C LEU A 197 -9.67 6.71 23.54
N THR A 198 -10.63 7.61 23.33
CA THR A 198 -11.78 7.78 24.24
C THR A 198 -12.67 6.53 24.21
N SER A 199 -12.94 5.99 23.02
CA SER A 199 -13.72 4.75 22.86
C SER A 199 -13.03 3.54 23.48
N LEU A 200 -11.71 3.39 23.31
CA LEU A 200 -10.94 2.32 23.94
C LEU A 200 -10.93 2.43 25.46
N ARG A 201 -10.80 3.64 26.02
CA ARG A 201 -10.90 3.86 27.46
C ARG A 201 -12.28 3.51 28.01
N ALA A 202 -13.34 3.93 27.33
CA ALA A 202 -14.70 3.59 27.73
C ALA A 202 -14.94 2.06 27.69
N PHE A 203 -14.44 1.38 26.66
CA PHE A 203 -14.50 -0.07 26.55
C PHE A 203 -13.71 -0.78 27.66
N ASP A 204 -12.51 -0.29 27.99
CA ASP A 204 -11.72 -0.82 29.10
C ASP A 204 -12.43 -0.63 30.44
N GLU A 205 -13.01 0.54 30.70
CA GLU A 205 -13.80 0.82 31.91
C GLU A 205 -15.03 -0.10 32.02
N GLU A 206 -15.75 -0.31 30.91
CA GLU A 206 -16.87 -1.24 30.85
C GLU A 206 -16.41 -2.69 31.12
N ARG A 207 -15.30 -3.12 30.52
CA ARG A 207 -14.71 -4.44 30.75
C ARG A 207 -14.29 -4.63 32.20
N TYR A 208 -13.66 -3.63 32.83
CA TYR A 208 -13.29 -3.67 34.24
C TYR A 208 -14.52 -3.73 35.16
N SER A 209 -15.55 -2.95 34.86
CA SER A 209 -16.83 -2.97 35.59
C SER A 209 -17.51 -4.34 35.50
N TRP A 210 -17.55 -4.92 34.30
CA TRP A 210 -18.09 -6.26 34.07
C TRP A 210 -17.30 -7.33 34.82
N LEU A 211 -15.97 -7.28 34.76
CA LEU A 211 -15.10 -8.22 35.47
C LEU A 211 -15.31 -8.14 36.99
N HIS A 212 -15.41 -6.92 37.52
CA HIS A 212 -15.65 -6.68 38.94
C HIS A 212 -17.01 -7.24 39.38
N LYS A 213 -18.10 -6.97 38.64
CA LYS A 213 -19.43 -7.53 38.90
C LYS A 213 -19.44 -9.05 38.86
N THR A 214 -18.71 -9.63 37.91
CA THR A 214 -18.60 -11.10 37.76
C THR A 214 -17.85 -11.73 38.95
N LEU A 215 -16.73 -11.13 39.37
CA LEU A 215 -15.98 -11.57 40.54
C LEU A 215 -16.80 -11.43 41.83
N GLU A 216 -17.56 -10.35 41.97
CA GLU A 216 -18.45 -10.13 43.12
C GLU A 216 -19.57 -11.17 43.17
N ALA A 217 -20.24 -11.44 42.05
CA ALA A 217 -21.26 -12.48 41.93
C ALA A 217 -20.70 -13.88 42.24
N GLN A 218 -19.48 -14.18 41.76
CA GLN A 218 -18.79 -15.42 42.08
C GLN A 218 -18.44 -15.51 43.57
N GLY A 219 -18.02 -14.40 44.19
CA GLY A 219 -17.78 -14.30 45.63
C GLY A 219 -19.04 -14.61 46.44
N GLN A 220 -20.16 -13.99 46.10
CA GLN A 220 -21.46 -14.25 46.75
C GLN A 220 -21.91 -15.71 46.59
N SER A 221 -21.69 -16.30 45.41
CA SER A 221 -21.98 -17.72 45.15
C SER A 221 -21.12 -18.64 46.03
N GLN A 222 -19.82 -18.37 46.13
CA GLN A 222 -18.92 -19.11 47.02
C GLN A 222 -19.30 -18.98 48.48
N GLU A 223 -19.67 -17.78 48.94
CA GLU A 223 -20.13 -17.54 50.31
C GLU A 223 -21.42 -18.32 50.63
N SER A 224 -22.39 -18.31 49.71
CA SER A 224 -23.62 -19.10 49.83
C SER A 224 -23.34 -20.61 49.90
N MET A 225 -22.39 -21.10 49.10
CA MET A 225 -21.93 -22.49 49.13
C MET A 225 -21.27 -22.83 50.48
N ILE A 226 -20.41 -21.96 51.02
CA ILE A 226 -19.77 -22.14 52.33
C ILE A 226 -20.82 -22.19 53.43
N ILE A 227 -21.81 -21.30 53.42
CA ILE A 227 -22.93 -21.30 54.36
C ILE A 227 -23.71 -22.61 54.29
N THR A 228 -23.95 -23.12 53.07
CA THR A 228 -24.66 -24.38 52.85
C THR A 228 -23.86 -25.58 53.36
N GLN A 229 -22.56 -25.65 53.07
CA GLN A 229 -21.67 -26.68 53.61
C GLN A 229 -21.63 -26.66 55.13
N ARG A 230 -21.58 -25.47 55.75
CA ARG A 230 -21.62 -25.31 57.21
C ARG A 230 -22.95 -25.78 57.80
N LYS A 231 -24.08 -25.51 57.13
CA LYS A 231 -25.40 -26.06 57.52
C LYS A 231 -25.44 -27.59 57.44
N ILE A 232 -24.84 -28.19 56.41
CA ILE A 232 -24.76 -29.65 56.26
C ILE A 232 -23.91 -30.26 57.39
N LEU A 233 -22.75 -29.68 57.68
CA LEU A 233 -21.89 -30.12 58.79
C LEU A 233 -22.63 -30.06 60.13
N ASN A 234 -23.30 -28.95 60.43
CA ASN A 234 -24.10 -28.83 61.67
C ASN A 234 -25.21 -29.87 61.76
N ARG A 235 -25.84 -30.25 60.63
CA ARG A 235 -26.84 -31.33 60.59
C ARG A 235 -26.20 -32.68 60.84
N LEU A 236 -25.04 -32.96 60.25
CA LEU A 236 -24.29 -34.20 60.49
C LEU A 236 -23.86 -34.33 61.95
N ASP A 237 -23.41 -33.25 62.58
CA ASP A 237 -23.09 -33.24 64.01
C ASP A 237 -24.33 -33.55 64.85
N SER A 238 -25.48 -32.93 64.55
CA SER A 238 -26.74 -33.23 65.23
C SER A 238 -27.17 -34.68 65.07
N VAL A 239 -26.99 -35.28 63.89
CA VAL A 239 -27.25 -36.69 63.66
C VAL A 239 -26.27 -37.55 64.46
N GLY A 240 -24.99 -37.18 64.50
CA GLY A 240 -23.98 -37.84 65.33
C GLY A 240 -24.39 -37.88 66.81
N TYR A 241 -24.80 -36.75 67.38
CA TYR A 241 -25.32 -36.69 68.76
C TYR A 241 -26.56 -37.58 68.97
N SER A 242 -27.48 -37.61 68.00
CA SER A 242 -28.68 -38.46 68.09
C SER A 242 -28.34 -39.95 68.01
N VAL A 243 -27.40 -40.34 67.15
CA VAL A 243 -26.89 -41.72 67.04
C VAL A 243 -26.19 -42.13 68.33
N ASP A 244 -25.36 -41.27 68.90
CA ASP A 244 -24.70 -41.52 70.19
C ASP A 244 -25.73 -41.69 71.33
N GLN A 245 -26.77 -40.86 71.35
CA GLN A 245 -27.85 -40.98 72.32
C GLN A 245 -28.63 -42.28 72.14
N GLN A 246 -28.91 -42.68 70.90
CA GLN A 246 -29.57 -43.95 70.59
C GLN A 246 -28.68 -45.15 70.97
N ALA A 247 -27.37 -45.06 70.73
CA ALA A 247 -26.42 -46.09 71.13
C ALA A 247 -26.37 -46.25 72.66
N ARG A 248 -26.36 -45.14 73.41
CA ARG A 248 -26.45 -45.17 74.88
C ARG A 248 -27.77 -45.73 75.37
N ALA A 249 -28.90 -45.37 74.73
CA ALA A 249 -30.20 -45.90 75.07
C ALA A 249 -30.30 -47.41 74.78
N SER A 250 -29.78 -47.86 73.65
CA SER A 250 -29.71 -49.28 73.28
C SER A 250 -28.81 -50.07 74.24
N GLN A 251 -27.68 -49.50 74.66
CA GLN A 251 -26.82 -50.09 75.67
C GLN A 251 -27.54 -50.22 77.02
N ALA A 252 -28.28 -49.19 77.45
CA ALA A 252 -29.09 -49.24 78.67
C ALA A 252 -30.21 -50.30 78.58
N GLN A 253 -30.87 -50.43 77.43
CA GLN A 253 -31.84 -51.50 77.18
C GLN A 253 -31.19 -52.88 77.24
N LYS A 254 -29.99 -53.04 76.67
CA LYS A 254 -29.22 -54.28 76.74
C LYS A 254 -28.86 -54.65 78.18
N GLU A 255 -28.48 -53.67 79.00
CA GLU A 255 -28.25 -53.88 80.43
C GLU A 255 -29.53 -54.25 81.19
N GLN A 256 -30.67 -53.64 80.85
CA GLN A 256 -31.96 -54.05 81.40
C GLN A 256 -32.33 -55.48 80.99
N LEU A 257 -32.11 -55.87 79.73
CA LEU A 257 -32.32 -57.24 79.27
C LEU A 257 -31.43 -58.22 80.03
N ALA A 258 -30.16 -57.88 80.23
CA ALA A 258 -29.24 -58.71 81.01
C ALA A 258 -29.69 -58.86 82.47
N ARG A 259 -30.31 -57.83 83.06
CA ARG A 259 -30.95 -57.94 84.39
C ARG A 259 -32.18 -58.86 84.37
N VAL A 260 -33.01 -58.78 83.33
CA VAL A 260 -34.17 -59.66 83.16
C VAL A 260 -33.71 -61.11 82.97
N ASP A 261 -32.67 -61.36 82.17
CA ASP A 261 -32.09 -62.70 82.00
C ASP A 261 -31.50 -63.24 83.32
N ALA A 262 -30.88 -62.37 84.13
CA ALA A 262 -30.41 -62.75 85.46
C ALA A 262 -31.57 -63.09 86.42
N VAL A 263 -32.67 -62.32 86.38
CA VAL A 263 -33.88 -62.62 87.14
C VAL A 263 -34.54 -63.90 86.65
N GLN A 264 -34.61 -64.11 85.34
CA GLN A 264 -35.14 -65.34 84.75
C GLN A 264 -34.29 -66.55 85.13
N SER A 265 -32.97 -66.41 85.16
CA SER A 265 -32.04 -67.45 85.62
C SER A 265 -32.25 -67.76 87.11
N ALA A 266 -32.47 -66.73 87.94
CA ALA A 266 -32.81 -66.91 89.35
C ALA A 266 -34.18 -67.59 89.53
N ILE A 267 -35.19 -67.21 88.75
CA ILE A 267 -36.50 -67.87 88.74
C ILE A 267 -36.37 -69.32 88.28
N GLN A 268 -35.59 -69.61 87.24
CA GLN A 268 -35.32 -70.98 86.81
C GLN A 268 -34.62 -71.79 87.90
N GLN A 269 -33.67 -71.19 88.62
CA GLN A 269 -33.00 -71.81 89.75
C GLN A 269 -33.97 -72.07 90.91
N ASP A 270 -34.87 -71.14 91.22
CA ASP A 270 -35.91 -71.31 92.24
C ASP A 270 -36.94 -72.38 91.84
N CYS A 271 -37.33 -72.41 90.56
CA CYS A 271 -38.16 -73.45 90.00
C CYS A 271 -37.46 -74.82 90.05
N GLN A 272 -36.15 -74.87 89.79
CA GLN A 272 -35.38 -76.10 89.93
C GLN A 272 -35.30 -76.55 91.39
N CYS A 273 -35.07 -75.63 92.34
CA CYS A 273 -35.15 -75.91 93.77
C CYS A 273 -36.54 -76.41 94.19
N LEU A 274 -37.61 -75.87 93.62
CA LEU A 274 -38.99 -76.34 93.84
C LEU A 274 -39.22 -77.73 93.24
N VAL A 275 -38.68 -78.03 92.07
CA VAL A 275 -38.73 -79.37 91.47
C VAL A 275 -37.92 -80.36 92.29
N ASP A 276 -36.75 -79.96 92.81
CA ASP A 276 -35.92 -80.78 93.69
C ASP A 276 -36.60 -80.99 95.05
N LEU A 277 -37.27 -79.96 95.59
CA LEU A 277 -38.14 -80.07 96.76
C LEU A 277 -39.30 -81.02 96.47
N GLN A 278 -39.96 -80.90 95.33
CA GLN A 278 -41.06 -81.78 94.92
C GLN A 278 -40.57 -83.22 94.74
N GLN A 279 -39.39 -83.45 94.16
CA GLN A 279 -38.76 -84.76 94.04
C GLN A 279 -38.32 -85.32 95.40
N ASN A 280 -37.85 -84.48 96.33
CA ASN A 280 -37.52 -84.90 97.69
C ASN A 280 -38.77 -85.18 98.52
N VAL A 281 -39.85 -84.43 98.34
CA VAL A 281 -41.19 -84.72 98.88
C VAL A 281 -41.71 -86.01 98.26
N PHE A 282 -41.54 -86.25 96.96
CA PHE A 282 -41.90 -87.50 96.29
C PHE A 282 -41.04 -88.69 96.76
N LYS A 283 -39.75 -88.50 97.05
CA LYS A 283 -38.88 -89.53 97.65
C LYS A 283 -39.25 -89.81 99.10
N SER A 284 -39.64 -88.78 99.86
CA SER A 284 -40.21 -88.92 101.21
C SER A 284 -41.57 -89.62 101.18
N PHE A 285 -42.42 -89.31 100.19
CA PHE A 285 -43.69 -89.98 99.94
C PHE A 285 -43.50 -91.41 99.47
N ARG A 286 -42.50 -91.72 98.64
CA ARG A 286 -42.19 -93.07 98.19
C ARG A 286 -41.62 -93.95 99.32
N ASN A 287 -40.88 -93.36 100.26
CA ASN A 287 -40.44 -94.03 101.49
C ASN A 287 -41.55 -94.15 102.57
N SER A 288 -42.63 -93.36 102.48
CA SER A 288 -43.82 -93.45 103.34
C SER A 288 -44.98 -94.25 102.71
N SER A 289 -44.93 -94.50 101.39
CA SER A 289 -45.94 -95.23 100.59
C SER A 289 -45.75 -96.74 100.60
N GLU A 290 -44.67 -97.27 101.20
CA GLU A 290 -44.50 -98.69 101.54
C GLU A 290 -45.03 -99.02 102.96
N GLN A 291 -45.62 -98.06 103.68
CA GLN A 291 -46.24 -98.25 105.01
C GLN A 291 -47.72 -97.88 105.10
N GLN A 292 -48.40 -97.59 103.98
CA GLN A 292 -49.80 -97.20 104.00
C GLN A 292 -50.64 -97.81 102.87
N GLU A 293 -50.31 -99.04 102.50
CA GLU A 293 -51.14 -99.94 101.67
C GLU A 293 -52.18 -100.66 102.56
N SER A 294 -52.88 -99.90 103.42
CA SER A 294 -54.05 -100.38 104.16
C SER A 294 -54.92 -99.21 104.62
N LEU A 295 -55.55 -98.51 103.68
CA LEU A 295 -56.84 -97.86 103.90
C LEU A 295 -57.43 -97.49 102.54
N GLN A 296 -58.08 -98.50 101.99
CA GLN A 296 -58.98 -98.45 100.85
C GLN A 296 -60.02 -97.33 100.96
N ASP A 297 -60.35 -96.82 99.79
CA ASP A 297 -61.67 -96.37 99.35
C ASP A 297 -62.27 -95.07 99.93
N ASN A 298 -62.68 -94.26 98.95
CA ASN A 298 -63.33 -92.94 99.00
C ASN A 298 -62.30 -91.80 99.01
N ILE A 299 -62.26 -90.90 98.03
CA ILE A 299 -63.40 -90.16 97.50
C ILE A 299 -63.14 -89.80 96.02
N PHE A 300 -63.94 -90.39 95.13
CA PHE A 300 -64.23 -89.86 93.80
C PHE A 300 -65.12 -88.60 93.94
N SER A 301 -64.58 -87.43 93.60
CA SER A 301 -65.30 -86.15 93.38
C SER A 301 -64.22 -85.06 93.31
N LYS A 302 -63.83 -84.46 92.19
CA LYS A 302 -64.65 -83.86 91.13
C LYS A 302 -63.74 -83.56 89.93
N ILE A 303 -64.14 -84.08 88.78
CA ILE A 303 -63.81 -83.54 87.46
C ILE A 303 -64.97 -82.59 87.09
N GLY A 304 -64.62 -81.43 86.53
CA GLY A 304 -65.50 -80.69 85.63
C GLY A 304 -65.81 -79.26 86.04
N SER A 305 -65.17 -78.30 85.36
CA SER A 305 -65.79 -77.08 84.78
C SER A 305 -64.74 -75.99 84.59
N GLY A 306 -64.59 -75.45 83.38
CA GLY A 306 -63.74 -74.28 83.17
C GLY A 306 -63.64 -73.78 81.72
N MET A 307 -64.66 -74.00 80.90
CA MET A 307 -64.76 -73.49 79.52
C MET A 307 -65.67 -72.25 79.45
N GLU A 308 -65.68 -71.44 80.52
CA GLU A 308 -66.47 -70.20 80.67
C GLU A 308 -65.59 -68.94 80.77
N ASN A 309 -64.27 -69.04 80.54
CA ASN A 309 -63.34 -67.91 80.67
C ASN A 309 -62.92 -67.24 79.35
N LEU A 310 -63.61 -67.49 78.22
CA LEU A 310 -63.29 -66.84 76.94
C LEU A 310 -64.24 -65.69 76.57
N GLU A 311 -65.43 -65.64 77.15
CA GLU A 311 -66.42 -64.58 76.89
C GLU A 311 -66.16 -63.30 77.73
N SER A 312 -65.41 -63.45 78.84
CA SER A 312 -64.94 -62.35 79.69
C SER A 312 -63.83 -61.48 79.06
N TYR A 313 -63.22 -61.88 77.94
CA TYR A 313 -62.06 -61.18 77.36
C TYR A 313 -62.46 -60.15 76.28
N MET A 314 -63.60 -60.32 75.60
CA MET A 314 -64.02 -59.37 74.55
C MET A 314 -64.70 -58.11 75.10
N VAL A 315 -65.30 -58.16 76.28
CA VAL A 315 -65.99 -57.01 76.88
C VAL A 315 -65.04 -56.11 77.68
N ASN A 316 -63.92 -56.63 78.20
CA ASN A 316 -62.93 -55.85 78.95
C ASN A 316 -61.76 -55.29 78.09
N SER A 317 -61.60 -55.70 76.83
CA SER A 317 -60.53 -55.20 75.95
C SER A 317 -60.95 -54.10 74.96
N LEU A 318 -62.25 -53.80 74.81
CA LEU A 318 -62.70 -52.71 73.93
C LEU A 318 -63.21 -51.46 74.66
N GLY A 319 -63.48 -51.47 75.96
CA GLY A 319 -63.64 -50.23 76.75
C GLY A 319 -64.63 -49.21 76.18
N TRP A 320 -65.81 -49.63 75.72
CA TRP A 320 -66.88 -48.71 75.33
C TRP A 320 -67.61 -48.26 76.60
N THR A 321 -67.00 -47.31 77.30
CA THR A 321 -67.64 -46.62 78.43
C THR A 321 -68.61 -45.56 77.91
N SER A 322 -69.65 -45.31 78.70
CA SER A 322 -70.77 -44.40 78.45
C SER A 322 -70.41 -42.90 78.54
N ASP A 323 -69.13 -42.53 78.45
CA ASP A 323 -68.65 -41.16 78.35
C ASP A 323 -68.18 -40.85 76.92
N LEU A 324 -69.03 -41.18 75.94
CA LEU A 324 -68.84 -40.73 74.57
C LEU A 324 -69.05 -39.20 74.54
N PRO A 325 -68.01 -38.37 74.25
CA PRO A 325 -68.25 -37.00 73.83
C PRO A 325 -69.25 -37.06 72.67
N SER A 326 -70.30 -36.24 72.70
CA SER A 326 -71.40 -36.36 71.72
C SER A 326 -70.81 -36.50 70.32
N LEU A 327 -71.30 -37.44 69.51
CA LEU A 327 -70.84 -37.66 68.13
C LEU A 327 -70.73 -36.35 67.32
N SER A 328 -71.52 -35.34 67.67
CA SER A 328 -71.39 -33.99 67.08
C SER A 328 -70.02 -33.33 67.30
N ALA A 329 -69.36 -33.53 68.44
CA ALA A 329 -68.02 -32.98 68.70
C ALA A 329 -66.95 -33.65 67.82
N ALA A 330 -67.06 -34.96 67.58
CA ALA A 330 -66.17 -35.68 66.69
C ALA A 330 -66.39 -35.29 65.22
N PHE A 331 -67.67 -35.14 64.79
CA PHE A 331 -67.99 -34.66 63.45
C PHE A 331 -67.58 -33.20 63.22
N ASN A 332 -67.80 -32.30 64.19
CA ASN A 332 -67.33 -30.91 64.12
C ASN A 332 -65.79 -30.83 64.06
N GLY A 333 -65.08 -31.71 64.78
CA GLY A 333 -63.62 -31.80 64.69
C GLY A 333 -63.12 -32.32 63.34
N LEU A 334 -63.85 -33.25 62.71
CA LEU A 334 -63.54 -33.74 61.37
C LEU A 334 -63.84 -32.69 60.30
N GLU A 335 -64.97 -31.97 60.41
CA GLU A 335 -65.34 -30.86 59.53
C GLU A 335 -64.34 -29.69 59.63
N ALA A 336 -63.90 -29.34 60.84
CA ALA A 336 -62.84 -28.34 61.05
C ALA A 336 -61.50 -28.76 60.42
N ARG A 337 -61.14 -30.04 60.50
CA ARG A 337 -59.93 -30.56 59.85
C ARG A 337 -60.05 -30.60 58.34
N LEU A 338 -61.22 -30.93 57.81
CA LEU A 338 -61.48 -30.97 56.37
C LEU A 338 -61.45 -29.56 55.78
N THR A 339 -62.09 -28.59 56.42
CA THR A 339 -62.04 -27.18 56.02
C THR A 339 -60.63 -26.59 56.17
N ALA A 340 -59.89 -26.92 57.23
CA ALA A 340 -58.48 -26.55 57.37
C ALA A 340 -57.59 -27.17 56.27
N TRP A 341 -57.84 -28.42 55.90
CA TRP A 341 -57.13 -29.08 54.81
C TRP A 341 -57.48 -28.48 53.45
N GLU A 342 -58.76 -28.19 53.19
CA GLU A 342 -59.23 -27.57 51.94
C GLU A 342 -58.67 -26.15 51.78
N THR A 343 -58.75 -25.32 52.83
CA THR A 343 -58.18 -23.96 52.82
C THR A 343 -56.67 -24.00 52.63
N LYS A 344 -55.96 -24.90 53.30
CA LYS A 344 -54.52 -25.09 53.08
C LYS A 344 -54.22 -25.54 51.66
N SER A 345 -54.96 -26.51 51.13
CA SER A 345 -54.75 -27.00 49.76
C SER A 345 -55.03 -25.94 48.70
N LEU A 346 -56.04 -25.08 48.92
CA LEU A 346 -56.33 -23.95 48.04
C LEU A 346 -55.24 -22.88 48.12
N GLN A 347 -54.72 -22.61 49.31
CA GLN A 347 -53.60 -21.68 49.51
C GLN A 347 -52.34 -22.20 48.81
N ASP A 348 -51.97 -23.46 49.02
CA ASP A 348 -50.82 -24.10 48.37
C ASP A 348 -50.97 -24.07 46.83
N ALA A 349 -52.19 -24.31 46.31
CA ALA A 349 -52.47 -24.21 44.88
C ALA A 349 -52.36 -22.77 44.33
N MET A 350 -52.76 -21.77 45.12
CA MET A 350 -52.62 -20.36 44.76
C MET A 350 -51.14 -19.93 44.75
N ASP A 351 -50.38 -20.35 45.76
CA ASP A 351 -48.95 -20.06 45.86
C ASP A 351 -48.17 -20.69 44.69
N LEU A 352 -48.49 -21.93 44.33
CA LEU A 352 -47.92 -22.59 43.14
C LEU A 352 -48.26 -21.86 41.83
N ARG A 353 -49.49 -21.34 41.68
CA ARG A 353 -49.86 -20.55 40.48
C ARG A 353 -49.09 -19.24 40.40
N LEU A 354 -48.87 -18.57 41.52
CA LEU A 354 -48.06 -17.35 41.57
C LEU A 354 -46.59 -17.66 41.24
N GLU A 355 -46.05 -18.78 41.73
CA GLU A 355 -44.69 -19.21 41.41
C GLU A 355 -44.53 -19.54 39.92
N VAL A 356 -45.48 -20.28 39.33
CA VAL A 356 -45.48 -20.57 37.87
C VAL A 356 -45.53 -19.26 37.08
N SER A 357 -46.41 -18.33 37.43
CA SER A 357 -46.49 -17.03 36.75
C SER A 357 -45.19 -16.23 36.86
N LYS A 358 -44.48 -16.32 38.01
CA LYS A 358 -43.19 -15.66 38.22
C LYS A 358 -42.10 -16.30 37.36
N LEU A 359 -42.06 -17.62 37.30
CA LEU A 359 -41.09 -18.36 36.48
C LEU A 359 -41.33 -18.13 34.98
N GLU A 360 -42.58 -18.08 34.54
CA GLU A 360 -42.92 -17.75 33.14
C GLU A 360 -42.48 -16.33 32.77
N SER A 361 -42.66 -15.35 33.67
CA SER A 361 -42.19 -13.99 33.44
C SER A 361 -40.66 -13.94 33.34
N ALA A 362 -39.95 -14.63 34.25
CA ALA A 362 -38.50 -14.69 34.23
C ALA A 362 -37.96 -15.40 32.98
N LEU A 363 -38.65 -16.46 32.50
CA LEU A 363 -38.31 -17.14 31.26
C LEU A 363 -38.44 -16.20 30.05
N ARG A 364 -39.54 -15.44 29.94
CA ARG A 364 -39.73 -14.48 28.85
C ARG A 364 -38.68 -13.37 28.86
N GLU A 365 -38.31 -12.87 30.04
CA GLU A 365 -37.24 -11.86 30.19
C GLU A 365 -35.89 -12.42 29.74
N SER A 366 -35.55 -13.64 30.17
CA SER A 366 -34.33 -14.32 29.74
C SER A 366 -34.29 -14.61 28.23
N GLU A 367 -35.42 -14.99 27.63
CA GLU A 367 -35.53 -15.19 26.18
C GLU A 367 -35.34 -13.87 25.41
N ALA A 368 -35.89 -12.76 25.93
CA ALA A 368 -35.70 -11.44 25.34
C ALA A 368 -34.24 -10.99 25.40
N ASP A 369 -33.56 -11.20 26.54
CA ASP A 369 -32.16 -10.86 26.71
C ASP A 369 -31.24 -11.74 25.83
N LEU A 370 -31.53 -13.05 25.72
CA LEU A 370 -30.83 -13.92 24.76
C LEU A 370 -31.04 -13.45 23.31
N GLY A 371 -32.23 -12.94 22.98
CA GLY A 371 -32.51 -12.31 21.69
C GLY A 371 -31.62 -11.09 21.43
N ARG A 372 -31.51 -10.19 22.41
CA ARG A 372 -30.64 -8.99 22.32
C ARG A 372 -29.17 -9.36 22.15
N THR A 373 -28.66 -10.27 22.98
CA THR A 373 -27.26 -10.70 22.88
C THR A 373 -26.95 -11.39 21.55
N ARG A 374 -27.90 -12.14 20.98
CA ARG A 374 -27.73 -12.72 19.63
C ARG A 374 -27.68 -11.62 18.57
N GLN A 375 -28.56 -10.64 18.65
CA GLN A 375 -28.56 -9.51 17.72
C GLN A 375 -27.26 -8.70 17.81
N GLU A 376 -26.79 -8.37 19.00
CA GLU A 376 -25.51 -7.67 19.21
C GLU A 376 -24.32 -8.47 18.65
N LYS A 377 -24.34 -9.79 18.81
CA LYS A 377 -23.33 -10.68 18.22
C LYS A 377 -23.37 -10.63 16.69
N ASP A 378 -24.56 -10.70 16.10
CA ASP A 378 -24.73 -10.66 14.64
C ASP A 378 -24.29 -9.30 14.07
N ASP A 379 -24.65 -8.20 14.73
CA ASP A 379 -24.19 -6.85 14.39
C ASP A 379 -22.66 -6.73 14.51
N GLY A 380 -22.06 -7.32 15.55
CA GLY A 380 -20.62 -7.40 15.73
C GLY A 380 -19.91 -8.18 14.61
N LEU A 381 -20.50 -9.28 14.13
CA LEU A 381 -19.97 -10.04 12.99
C LEU A 381 -20.03 -9.26 11.68
N VAL A 382 -21.11 -8.48 11.46
CA VAL A 382 -21.23 -7.60 10.29
C VAL A 382 -20.18 -6.50 10.33
N GLN A 383 -19.97 -5.86 11.49
CA GLN A 383 -18.90 -4.86 11.66
C GLN A 383 -17.51 -5.45 11.44
N GLN A 384 -17.26 -6.66 11.96
CA GLN A 384 -15.99 -7.35 11.75
C GLN A 384 -15.74 -7.65 10.27
N ALA A 385 -16.77 -8.07 9.52
CA ALA A 385 -16.66 -8.28 8.08
C ALA A 385 -16.31 -6.99 7.32
N ALA A 386 -16.97 -5.87 7.66
CA ALA A 386 -16.70 -4.58 7.03
C ALA A 386 -15.27 -4.05 7.32
N LEU A 387 -14.78 -4.26 8.55
CA LEU A 387 -13.40 -3.91 8.91
C LEU A 387 -12.37 -4.78 8.15
N ASN A 388 -12.64 -6.08 8.00
CA ASN A 388 -11.77 -6.96 7.22
C ASN A 388 -11.72 -6.57 5.74
N GLU A 389 -12.84 -6.18 5.15
CA GLU A 389 -12.90 -5.67 3.76
C GLU A 389 -12.08 -4.37 3.62
N SER A 390 -12.19 -3.47 4.59
CA SER A 390 -11.42 -2.23 4.63
C SER A 390 -9.90 -2.49 4.75
N LEU A 391 -9.50 -3.46 5.58
CA LEU A 391 -8.10 -3.87 5.71
C LEU A 391 -7.54 -4.45 4.42
N HIS A 392 -8.31 -5.29 3.71
CA HIS A 392 -7.90 -5.81 2.41
C HIS A 392 -7.74 -4.71 1.37
N SER A 393 -8.68 -3.76 1.30
CA SER A 393 -8.59 -2.60 0.39
C SER A 393 -7.36 -1.72 0.66
N LEU A 394 -7.03 -1.49 1.94
CA LEU A 394 -5.83 -0.76 2.33
C LEU A 394 -4.55 -1.52 1.96
N GLN A 395 -4.53 -2.84 2.14
CA GLN A 395 -3.40 -3.69 1.77
C GLN A 395 -3.17 -3.66 0.25
N ASP A 396 -4.23 -3.74 -0.56
CA ASP A 396 -4.15 -3.64 -2.02
C ASP A 396 -3.64 -2.27 -2.46
N THR A 397 -4.09 -1.20 -1.81
CA THR A 397 -3.62 0.17 -2.08
C THR A 397 -2.13 0.33 -1.74
N LEU A 398 -1.69 -0.24 -0.62
CA LEU A 398 -0.27 -0.23 -0.22
C LEU A 398 0.58 -1.01 -1.24
N GLN A 399 0.14 -2.19 -1.66
CA GLN A 399 0.82 -2.98 -2.67
C GLN A 399 0.88 -2.24 -4.02
N GLN A 400 -0.21 -1.61 -4.44
CA GLN A 400 -0.27 -0.82 -5.67
C GLN A 400 0.69 0.38 -5.61
N THR A 401 0.67 1.17 -4.54
CA THR A 401 1.55 2.32 -4.38
C THR A 401 3.03 1.92 -4.28
N SER A 402 3.34 0.81 -3.61
CA SER A 402 4.68 0.23 -3.58
C SER A 402 5.16 -0.17 -4.98
N SER A 403 4.29 -0.81 -5.79
CA SER A 403 4.62 -1.16 -7.17
C SER A 403 4.84 0.08 -8.05
N GLN A 404 4.02 1.11 -7.87
CA GLN A 404 4.15 2.38 -8.59
C GLN A 404 5.45 3.08 -8.23
N LEU A 405 5.81 3.14 -6.94
CA LEU A 405 7.07 3.70 -6.48
C LEU A 405 8.26 2.96 -7.11
N ALA A 406 8.27 1.63 -7.08
CA ALA A 406 9.33 0.83 -7.70
C ALA A 406 9.45 1.07 -9.22
N THR A 407 8.32 1.22 -9.93
CA THR A 407 8.35 1.55 -11.36
C THR A 407 8.85 2.97 -11.64
N ALA A 408 8.47 3.93 -10.79
CA ALA A 408 8.91 5.32 -10.90
C ALA A 408 10.40 5.46 -10.58
N GLU A 409 10.91 4.75 -9.57
CA GLU A 409 12.33 4.66 -9.23
C GLU A 409 13.13 4.08 -10.38
N LEU A 410 12.67 2.98 -11.00
CA LEU A 410 13.33 2.37 -12.14
C LEU A 410 13.33 3.30 -13.36
N ALA A 411 12.21 3.97 -13.64
CA ALA A 411 12.12 4.95 -14.73
C ALA A 411 13.04 6.16 -14.50
N SER A 412 13.08 6.69 -13.27
CA SER A 412 13.98 7.76 -12.85
C SER A 412 15.44 7.34 -13.03
N MET A 413 15.82 6.15 -12.56
CA MET A 413 17.17 5.61 -12.71
C MET A 413 17.56 5.46 -14.19
N LEU A 414 16.67 4.96 -15.04
CA LEU A 414 16.94 4.84 -16.49
C LEU A 414 17.14 6.21 -17.15
N ASN A 415 16.34 7.22 -16.77
CA ASN A 415 16.48 8.58 -17.27
C ASN A 415 17.80 9.22 -16.81
N SER A 416 18.17 9.09 -15.54
CA SER A 416 19.46 9.55 -15.01
C SER A 416 20.63 8.87 -15.72
N MET A 417 20.55 7.56 -15.97
CA MET A 417 21.58 6.82 -16.71
C MET A 417 21.71 7.25 -18.17
N LYS A 418 20.60 7.60 -18.83
CA LYS A 418 20.62 8.18 -20.17
C LYS A 418 21.29 9.56 -20.16
N ARG A 419 20.91 10.42 -19.20
CA ARG A 419 21.46 11.76 -19.07
C ARG A 419 22.95 11.76 -18.76
N ILE A 420 23.42 10.86 -17.89
CA ILE A 420 24.85 10.65 -17.62
C ILE A 420 25.59 10.29 -18.92
N ARG A 421 25.05 9.40 -19.76
CA ARG A 421 25.68 9.06 -21.05
C ARG A 421 25.75 10.28 -21.98
N GLU A 422 24.71 11.10 -22.03
CA GLU A 422 24.69 12.33 -22.84
C GLU A 422 25.81 13.29 -22.41
N ILE A 423 26.04 13.42 -21.11
CA ILE A 423 27.13 14.24 -20.55
C ILE A 423 28.50 13.61 -20.85
N GLU A 424 28.64 12.30 -20.66
CA GLU A 424 29.90 11.57 -20.97
C GLU A 424 30.28 11.68 -22.47
N ILE A 425 29.29 11.75 -23.36
CA ILE A 425 29.51 11.91 -24.81
C ILE A 425 30.10 13.29 -25.15
N ARG A 426 29.85 14.34 -24.35
CA ARG A 426 30.46 15.67 -24.54
C ARG A 426 31.98 15.63 -24.36
N GLY A 427 32.50 14.64 -23.63
CA GLY A 427 33.94 14.37 -23.52
C GLY A 427 34.68 15.21 -22.49
N ASN A 428 33.98 15.98 -21.65
CA ASN A 428 34.59 16.78 -20.59
C ASN A 428 34.81 15.98 -19.30
N VAL A 429 33.83 15.13 -18.96
CA VAL A 429 33.80 14.35 -17.72
C VAL A 429 33.45 12.88 -17.99
N LYS A 430 33.91 11.99 -17.12
CA LYS A 430 33.57 10.56 -17.14
C LYS A 430 33.20 10.11 -15.73
N LEU A 431 32.05 9.45 -15.58
CA LEU A 431 31.59 8.96 -14.28
C LEU A 431 31.92 7.47 -14.11
N ASP A 432 32.72 7.14 -13.10
CA ASP A 432 32.88 5.77 -12.64
C ASP A 432 31.63 5.35 -11.87
N ARG A 433 30.74 4.63 -12.56
CA ARG A 433 29.43 4.20 -12.05
C ARG A 433 29.54 3.24 -10.88
N GLN A 434 30.68 2.60 -10.66
CA GLN A 434 30.87 1.69 -9.53
C GLN A 434 31.16 2.42 -8.22
N PHE A 435 31.92 3.52 -8.30
CA PHE A 435 32.46 4.21 -7.13
C PHE A 435 32.02 5.68 -7.02
N GLY A 436 31.20 6.18 -7.93
CA GLY A 436 30.75 7.58 -7.94
C GLY A 436 31.89 8.56 -8.19
N ARG A 437 33.00 8.10 -8.80
CA ARG A 437 34.16 8.95 -9.05
C ARG A 437 34.02 9.63 -10.40
N ILE A 438 34.02 10.96 -10.40
CA ILE A 438 34.04 11.77 -11.62
C ILE A 438 35.50 12.04 -11.98
N VAL A 439 35.90 11.55 -13.14
CA VAL A 439 37.21 11.80 -13.75
C VAL A 439 37.04 12.86 -14.82
N LEU A 440 37.75 13.97 -14.67
CA LEU A 440 37.78 15.00 -15.71
C LEU A 440 38.65 14.49 -16.86
N LEU A 441 38.05 14.35 -18.05
CA LEU A 441 38.76 13.96 -19.27
C LEU A 441 39.51 15.16 -19.85
N GLN A 442 38.90 16.34 -19.76
CA GLN A 442 39.53 17.60 -20.12
C GLN A 442 40.16 18.24 -18.88
N GLN A 443 41.46 18.52 -18.93
CA GLN A 443 42.16 19.14 -17.81
C GLN A 443 41.77 20.61 -17.70
N LEU A 444 41.42 21.06 -16.50
CA LEU A 444 41.20 22.48 -16.21
C LEU A 444 42.55 23.20 -16.21
N PRO A 445 42.81 24.11 -17.17
CA PRO A 445 44.08 24.79 -17.23
C PRO A 445 44.10 25.89 -16.17
N PHE A 446 44.95 25.73 -15.16
CA PHE A 446 45.28 26.80 -14.21
C PHE A 446 46.50 27.56 -14.73
N LEU A 447 46.55 28.88 -14.52
CA LEU A 447 47.73 29.65 -14.90
C LEU A 447 48.97 29.06 -14.19
N PRO A 448 50.08 28.81 -14.93
CA PRO A 448 51.27 28.16 -14.37
C PRO A 448 52.03 29.14 -13.48
N GLN A 449 51.55 29.33 -12.26
CA GLN A 449 52.27 30.04 -11.21
C GLN A 449 52.92 29.01 -10.30
N ALA A 450 54.25 28.93 -10.36
CA ALA A 450 55.00 28.30 -9.29
C ALA A 450 54.75 29.08 -7.99
N PRO A 451 54.58 28.41 -6.84
CA PRO A 451 54.44 29.11 -5.58
C PRO A 451 55.73 29.90 -5.35
N ALA A 452 55.61 31.16 -4.95
CA ALA A 452 56.77 32.00 -4.67
C ALA A 452 57.66 31.31 -3.63
N LYS A 453 58.99 31.37 -3.79
CA LYS A 453 59.93 30.82 -2.80
C LYS A 453 59.79 31.49 -1.43
N ASP A 454 59.32 32.73 -1.41
CA ASP A 454 59.05 33.49 -0.19
C ASP A 454 57.63 33.19 0.30
N ALA A 455 57.53 32.43 1.41
CA ALA A 455 56.29 31.97 2.02
C ALA A 455 55.31 33.08 2.51
N LYS A 456 55.61 34.35 2.27
CA LYS A 456 54.82 35.49 2.76
C LYS A 456 53.78 36.01 1.76
N THR A 457 53.92 35.71 0.46
CA THR A 457 52.99 36.22 -0.55
C THR A 457 51.82 35.24 -0.73
N PRO A 458 50.56 35.66 -0.58
CA PRO A 458 49.42 34.79 -0.81
C PRO A 458 49.42 34.29 -2.26
N VAL A 459 49.33 32.97 -2.43
CA VAL A 459 49.23 32.34 -3.76
C VAL A 459 47.88 32.69 -4.38
N THR A 460 47.88 33.58 -5.36
CA THR A 460 46.71 33.85 -6.21
C THR A 460 46.59 32.74 -7.23
N VAL A 461 45.42 32.12 -7.34
CA VAL A 461 45.16 31.07 -8.33
C VAL A 461 44.08 31.58 -9.26
N THR A 462 44.32 31.50 -10.57
CA THR A 462 43.38 31.92 -11.60
C THR A 462 43.31 30.84 -12.69
N LEU A 463 42.12 30.68 -13.27
CA LEU A 463 41.90 29.81 -14.42
C LEU A 463 42.54 30.45 -15.66
N ALA A 464 43.26 29.65 -16.45
CA ALA A 464 43.92 30.14 -17.66
C ALA A 464 42.94 30.32 -18.82
N ASP A 465 41.94 29.44 -18.90
CA ASP A 465 40.84 29.52 -19.86
C ASP A 465 39.50 29.39 -19.10
N PRO A 466 38.82 30.52 -18.82
CA PRO A 466 37.55 30.49 -18.10
C PRO A 466 36.44 29.82 -18.91
N SER A 467 36.45 29.93 -20.25
CA SER A 467 35.40 29.35 -21.09
C SER A 467 35.48 27.83 -21.15
N GLN A 468 36.69 27.27 -21.21
CA GLN A 468 36.88 25.82 -21.09
C GLN A 468 36.49 25.31 -19.69
N ALA A 469 36.84 26.06 -18.65
CA ALA A 469 36.49 25.68 -17.29
C ALA A 469 34.98 25.67 -17.05
N GLU A 470 34.27 26.67 -17.57
CA GLU A 470 32.81 26.77 -17.55
C GLU A 470 32.15 25.55 -18.19
N ALA A 471 32.56 25.14 -19.40
CA ALA A 471 31.99 23.96 -20.05
C ALA A 471 32.17 22.65 -19.25
N VAL A 472 33.34 22.47 -18.59
CA VAL A 472 33.60 21.31 -17.73
C VAL A 472 32.79 21.37 -16.44
N LEU A 473 32.62 22.57 -15.88
CA LEU A 473 31.91 22.80 -14.63
C LEU A 473 30.38 22.71 -14.81
N GLU A 474 29.85 23.10 -15.97
CA GLU A 474 28.45 22.85 -16.34
C GLU A 474 28.16 21.35 -16.41
N ASP A 475 29.00 20.56 -17.07
CA ASP A 475 28.85 19.10 -17.11
C ASP A 475 28.96 18.46 -15.73
N LEU A 476 29.86 18.99 -14.89
CA LEU A 476 29.98 18.56 -13.49
C LEU A 476 28.71 18.89 -12.71
N LEU A 477 28.18 20.10 -12.85
CA LEU A 477 26.96 20.55 -12.18
C LEU A 477 25.75 19.73 -12.62
N ASP A 478 25.63 19.42 -13.92
CA ASP A 478 24.62 18.53 -14.47
C ASP A 478 24.67 17.15 -13.79
N ILE A 479 25.86 16.57 -13.59
CA ILE A 479 25.99 15.27 -12.89
C ILE A 479 25.62 15.40 -11.41
N VAL A 480 26.16 16.39 -10.71
CA VAL A 480 25.98 16.51 -9.25
C VAL A 480 24.52 16.85 -8.90
N SER A 481 23.86 17.68 -9.72
CA SER A 481 22.44 18.03 -9.55
C SER A 481 21.50 16.85 -9.74
N MET A 482 21.89 15.80 -10.48
CA MET A 482 21.05 14.58 -10.58
C MET A 482 20.95 13.81 -9.27
N PHE A 483 22.03 13.79 -8.47
CA PHE A 483 22.11 12.92 -7.29
C PHE A 483 21.83 13.66 -5.97
N HIS A 484 21.95 14.99 -5.92
CA HIS A 484 21.71 15.80 -4.71
C HIS A 484 22.55 15.41 -3.48
N VAL A 485 23.68 14.72 -3.70
CA VAL A 485 24.57 14.18 -2.66
C VAL A 485 25.74 15.10 -2.33
N PRO A 486 26.37 14.93 -1.15
CA PRO A 486 27.62 15.63 -0.81
C PRO A 486 28.74 15.34 -1.83
N LEU A 487 29.42 16.40 -2.23
CA LEU A 487 30.51 16.40 -3.19
C LEU A 487 31.85 16.62 -2.47
N HIS A 488 32.85 15.79 -2.77
CA HIS A 488 34.21 15.99 -2.28
C HIS A 488 35.18 16.16 -3.45
N ILE A 489 35.71 17.38 -3.56
CA ILE A 489 36.64 17.77 -4.62
C ILE A 489 38.06 17.56 -4.10
N SER A 490 38.82 16.67 -4.74
CA SER A 490 40.21 16.42 -4.40
C SER A 490 41.13 16.75 -5.56
N ILE A 491 41.91 17.82 -5.41
CA ILE A 491 42.89 18.21 -6.43
C ILE A 491 44.27 17.73 -5.99
N SER A 492 44.93 16.97 -6.86
CA SER A 492 46.32 16.58 -6.65
C SER A 492 47.25 17.33 -7.59
N CYS A 493 48.28 17.95 -7.02
CA CYS A 493 49.31 18.67 -7.76
C CYS A 493 50.60 17.85 -7.81
N LYS A 494 51.22 17.78 -8.99
CA LYS A 494 52.54 17.16 -9.15
C LYS A 494 53.63 18.06 -8.58
N LEU A 495 54.38 17.50 -7.63
CA LEU A 495 55.52 18.16 -7.00
C LEU A 495 56.72 18.21 -7.97
N PRO A 496 57.21 19.39 -8.38
CA PRO A 496 58.48 19.49 -9.08
C PRO A 496 59.64 19.15 -8.15
N LYS A 497 60.77 18.70 -8.73
CA LYS A 497 61.98 18.36 -7.97
C LYS A 497 62.45 19.58 -7.16
N GLY A 498 62.35 19.51 -5.83
CA GLY A 498 62.83 20.55 -4.91
C GLY A 498 61.80 21.60 -4.48
N GLY A 499 60.50 21.39 -4.69
CA GLY A 499 59.44 22.24 -4.13
C GLY A 499 59.09 21.89 -2.67
N ASP A 500 58.62 22.88 -1.90
CA ASP A 500 58.08 22.65 -0.56
C ASP A 500 56.69 22.01 -0.63
N THR A 501 56.52 20.81 -0.04
CA THR A 501 55.28 20.03 -0.06
C THR A 501 54.09 20.83 0.46
N ASN A 502 54.26 21.61 1.53
CA ASN A 502 53.16 22.37 2.14
C ASN A 502 52.64 23.47 1.21
N ALA A 503 53.53 24.18 0.53
CA ALA A 503 53.16 25.20 -0.45
C ALA A 503 52.36 24.62 -1.64
N TRP A 504 52.72 23.43 -2.11
CA TRP A 504 51.98 22.74 -3.18
C TRP A 504 50.64 22.19 -2.70
N GLN A 505 50.53 21.76 -1.45
CA GLN A 505 49.27 21.32 -0.86
C GLN A 505 48.30 22.49 -0.65
N ASP A 506 48.79 23.64 -0.19
CA ASP A 506 47.99 24.87 -0.07
C ASP A 506 47.50 25.35 -1.44
N MET A 507 48.37 25.32 -2.46
CA MET A 507 47.95 25.63 -3.84
C MET A 507 46.89 24.66 -4.37
N ALA A 508 47.03 23.36 -4.11
CA ALA A 508 46.04 22.37 -4.49
C ALA A 508 44.68 22.62 -3.81
N THR A 509 44.72 22.96 -2.51
CA THR A 509 43.53 23.30 -1.72
C THR A 509 42.85 24.55 -2.25
N LYS A 510 43.62 25.60 -2.57
CA LYS A 510 43.10 26.84 -3.18
C LYS A 510 42.50 26.61 -4.56
N ARG A 511 43.10 25.76 -5.38
CA ARG A 511 42.50 25.34 -6.66
C ARG A 511 41.17 24.63 -6.45
N ALA A 512 41.07 23.76 -5.45
CA ALA A 512 39.83 23.06 -5.12
C ALA A 512 38.76 24.04 -4.61
N GLN A 513 39.18 25.05 -3.82
CA GLN A 513 38.30 26.09 -3.32
C GLN A 513 37.69 26.92 -4.45
N ILE A 514 38.47 27.30 -5.48
CA ILE A 514 37.93 28.04 -6.65
C ILE A 514 36.81 27.25 -7.35
N LEU A 515 36.96 25.93 -7.46
CA LEU A 515 35.90 25.11 -8.06
C LEU A 515 34.68 24.98 -7.15
N LYS A 516 34.89 24.93 -5.82
CA LYS A 516 33.79 25.01 -4.86
C LYS A 516 33.05 26.34 -5.01
N ASP A 517 33.77 27.45 -5.07
CA ASP A 517 33.17 28.79 -5.20
C ASP A 517 32.37 28.87 -6.51
N TYR A 518 32.92 28.37 -7.63
CA TYR A 518 32.21 28.33 -8.91
C TYR A 518 30.92 27.48 -8.87
N LEU A 519 30.97 26.30 -8.23
CA LEU A 519 29.78 25.46 -8.07
C LEU A 519 28.73 26.12 -7.18
N VAL A 520 29.16 26.82 -6.12
CA VAL A 520 28.28 27.57 -5.22
C VAL A 520 27.64 28.76 -5.94
N ASP A 521 28.42 29.50 -6.72
CA ASP A 521 27.94 30.62 -7.55
C ASP A 521 26.95 30.13 -8.62
N SER A 522 27.12 28.90 -9.10
CA SER A 522 26.19 28.22 -10.01
C SER A 522 24.94 27.64 -9.30
N GLY A 523 24.76 27.91 -8.00
CA GLY A 523 23.58 27.55 -7.21
C GLY A 523 23.69 26.23 -6.43
N PHE A 524 24.86 25.57 -6.39
CA PHE A 524 25.02 24.36 -5.61
C PHE A 524 25.21 24.67 -4.10
N PRO A 525 24.61 23.91 -3.17
CA PRO A 525 24.70 24.21 -1.74
C PRO A 525 26.14 24.12 -1.19
N ALA A 526 26.62 25.20 -0.57
CA ALA A 526 28.00 25.31 -0.08
C ALA A 526 28.35 24.33 1.05
N ASP A 527 27.36 23.88 1.82
CA ASP A 527 27.43 22.89 2.89
C ASP A 527 27.66 21.47 2.35
N LYS A 528 27.21 21.20 1.12
CA LYS A 528 27.40 19.91 0.45
C LYS A 528 28.73 19.78 -0.27
N VAL A 529 29.56 20.82 -0.34
CA VAL A 529 30.87 20.76 -1.03
C VAL A 529 32.02 20.76 -0.03
N GLN A 530 32.76 19.66 0.01
CA GLN A 530 34.01 19.51 0.74
C GLN A 530 35.19 19.58 -0.25
N VAL A 531 36.28 20.21 0.17
CA VAL A 531 37.48 20.39 -0.65
C VAL A 531 38.69 19.82 0.06
N SER A 532 39.58 19.17 -0.68
CA SER A 532 40.88 18.70 -0.19
C SER A 532 41.97 18.90 -1.25
N GLY A 533 43.15 19.31 -0.78
CA GLY A 533 44.36 19.35 -1.60
C GLY A 533 45.31 18.20 -1.25
N ALA A 534 45.83 17.54 -2.28
CA ALA A 534 46.85 16.50 -2.14
C ALA A 534 48.09 16.82 -2.99
N VAL A 535 49.25 16.32 -2.58
CA VAL A 535 50.49 16.42 -3.36
C VAL A 535 50.86 15.01 -3.81
N GLY A 536 50.98 14.79 -5.12
CA GLY A 536 51.17 13.43 -5.62
C GLY A 536 50.98 13.26 -7.12
N ALA A 537 50.31 12.15 -7.49
CA ALA A 537 50.03 11.80 -8.88
C ALA A 537 49.33 12.96 -9.62
N ASN A 538 49.46 13.00 -10.94
CA ASN A 538 48.98 14.11 -11.76
C ASN A 538 47.51 13.88 -12.14
N GLU A 539 46.61 13.84 -11.14
CA GLU A 539 45.20 13.53 -11.41
C GLU A 539 44.26 14.36 -10.54
N MET A 540 43.48 15.21 -11.19
CA MET A 540 42.35 15.86 -10.54
C MET A 540 41.21 14.84 -10.42
N GLN A 541 40.70 14.62 -9.21
CA GLN A 541 39.66 13.64 -8.94
C GLN A 541 38.52 14.29 -8.17
N ILE A 542 37.30 14.15 -8.67
CA ILE A 542 36.11 14.59 -7.96
C ILE A 542 35.36 13.33 -7.52
N LEU A 543 35.08 13.23 -6.23
CA LEU A 543 34.43 12.07 -5.62
C LEU A 543 33.04 12.49 -5.14
N LEU A 544 32.00 11.84 -5.65
CA LEU A 544 30.67 11.92 -5.05
C LEU A 544 30.67 11.08 -3.78
N LEU A 545 30.48 11.70 -2.62
CA LEU A 545 30.45 11.02 -1.33
C LEU A 545 29.02 10.70 -0.96
N ASP A 546 28.53 9.57 -1.47
CA ASP A 546 27.41 8.90 -0.87
C ASP A 546 27.69 7.40 -0.81
N SER A 547 28.04 6.92 0.39
CA SER A 547 28.32 5.51 0.63
C SER A 547 27.08 4.62 0.47
N SER A 548 25.88 5.20 0.49
CA SER A 548 24.63 4.45 0.27
C SER A 548 24.42 4.13 -1.22
N ILE A 549 24.86 5.02 -2.11
CA ILE A 549 24.75 4.85 -3.57
C ILE A 549 26.02 4.19 -4.13
N PHE A 550 27.19 4.65 -3.67
CA PHE A 550 28.49 4.23 -4.16
C PHE A 550 29.30 3.59 -3.03
N PRO A 551 29.33 2.25 -2.95
CA PRO A 551 30.10 1.58 -1.91
C PRO A 551 31.58 1.92 -2.08
N PRO A 552 32.31 2.16 -0.96
CA PRO A 552 33.72 2.51 -1.04
C PRO A 552 34.50 1.38 -1.72
N LYS A 553 35.44 1.75 -2.59
CA LYS A 553 36.31 0.78 -3.25
C LYS A 553 36.98 -0.07 -2.17
N PRO A 554 36.78 -1.40 -2.15
CA PRO A 554 37.42 -2.24 -1.14
C PRO A 554 38.93 -2.00 -1.23
N PRO A 555 39.63 -1.83 -0.10
CA PRO A 555 41.06 -1.58 -0.10
C PRO A 555 41.69 -2.69 -0.94
N ALA A 556 42.40 -2.31 -2.02
CA ALA A 556 43.05 -3.27 -2.88
C ALA A 556 43.84 -4.20 -1.97
N LYS A 557 43.44 -5.47 -1.86
CA LYS A 557 44.16 -6.46 -1.07
C LYS A 557 45.56 -6.45 -1.67
N ASN A 558 46.49 -5.78 -0.99
CA ASN A 558 47.88 -5.70 -1.39
C ASN A 558 48.28 -7.13 -1.70
N ALA A 559 48.51 -7.42 -2.98
CA ALA A 559 48.93 -8.72 -3.46
C ALA A 559 50.31 -8.97 -2.83
N ARG A 560 50.29 -9.45 -1.59
CA ARG A 560 51.46 -9.76 -0.79
C ARG A 560 52.15 -10.91 -1.49
N GLY A 561 53.31 -10.60 -2.06
CA GLY A 561 54.38 -11.58 -2.25
C GLY A 561 54.22 -12.51 -3.44
N ALA A 562 54.41 -12.00 -4.65
CA ALA A 562 55.18 -12.77 -5.61
C ALA A 562 56.63 -12.83 -5.09
N SER A 563 56.92 -13.85 -4.27
CA SER A 563 58.27 -14.19 -3.85
C SER A 563 59.14 -14.33 -5.11
N LYS A 564 60.18 -13.51 -5.22
CA LYS A 564 61.23 -13.70 -6.22
C LYS A 564 61.82 -15.10 -6.01
N SER A 565 61.62 -15.98 -6.98
CA SER A 565 62.34 -17.25 -7.06
C SER A 565 63.83 -16.94 -7.24
N PRO A 566 64.73 -17.51 -6.40
CA PRO A 566 66.16 -17.29 -6.54
C PRO A 566 66.69 -18.05 -7.76
N ARG A 567 67.57 -17.41 -8.53
CA ARG A 567 68.35 -18.04 -9.60
C ARG A 567 69.79 -18.21 -9.16
#